data_AF-A0A977KS69-F1
#
_entry.id   AF-A0A977KS69-F1
#
_cell.length_a   1.000
_cell.length_b   1.000
_cell.length_c   1.000
_cell.angle_alpha   90.00
_cell.angle_beta   90.00
_cell.angle_gamma   90.00
#
_symmetry.space_group_name_H-M   'P 1'
#
loop_
_entity.id
_entity.type
_entity.pdbx_description
1 polymer ?
#
loop_
_entity_poly.entity_id
_entity_poly.type
_entity_poly.pdbx_seq_one_letter_code
_entity_poly.pdbx_strand_id
1 'polypeptide(L)'
;MLTCRSANRSGQAAQRLLAAGYTEVTHLQGGLNAWKQAGLPLKRQSNAPISLMRQVHIVAGSLVVTGILLGSLVTPGFFVLSGLVGCGLLFSGISDNCMMANLLAKLPYNQVQ
;
A
#
# COMPACT_ATOMS: atom_id res chain seq x y z
N MET A 1 17.10 -8.82 13.10
CA MET A 1 15.81 -8.62 13.80
C MET A 1 14.74 -8.16 12.81
N LEU A 2 13.71 -8.97 12.58
CA LEU A 2 12.57 -8.66 11.71
C LEU A 2 11.43 -8.03 12.51
N THR A 3 10.80 -7.00 11.97
CA THR A 3 9.64 -6.36 12.59
C THR A 3 8.58 -6.05 11.56
N CYS A 4 7.32 -6.11 11.97
CA CYS A 4 6.20 -5.58 11.20
C CYS A 4 5.11 -5.09 12.16
N ARG A 5 4.05 -4.51 11.60
CA ARG A 5 2.97 -3.91 12.40
C ARG A 5 2.34 -4.91 13.39
N SER A 6 2.10 -6.15 12.97
CA SER A 6 1.35 -7.18 13.72
C SER A 6 2.08 -8.52 13.91
N ALA A 7 3.40 -8.55 13.72
CA ALA A 7 4.26 -9.76 13.71
C ALA A 7 4.00 -10.82 12.62
N ASN A 8 2.84 -10.85 11.95
CA ASN A 8 2.49 -11.94 11.03
C ASN A 8 3.49 -12.07 9.86
N ARG A 9 3.79 -10.96 9.18
CA ARG A 9 4.77 -10.95 8.07
C ARG A 9 6.20 -11.24 8.53
N SER A 10 6.61 -10.72 9.69
CA SER A 10 7.96 -10.95 10.22
C SER A 10 8.15 -12.39 10.70
N GLY A 11 7.10 -13.04 11.21
CA GLY A 11 7.10 -14.46 11.55
C GLY A 11 7.29 -15.35 10.33
N GLN A 12 6.52 -15.11 9.27
CA GLN A 12 6.67 -15.85 8.01
C GLN A 12 8.05 -15.63 7.37
N ALA A 13 8.53 -14.38 7.36
CA ALA A 13 9.87 -14.09 6.87
C ALA A 13 10.97 -14.76 7.71
N ALA A 14 10.80 -14.82 9.04
CA ALA A 14 11.73 -15.50 9.92
C ALA A 14 11.83 -17.00 9.62
N GLN A 15 10.69 -17.66 9.42
CA GLN A 15 10.66 -19.08 9.02
C GLN A 15 11.35 -19.32 7.67
N ARG A 16 11.14 -18.44 6.69
CA ARG A 16 11.82 -18.53 5.38
C ARG A 16 13.33 -18.37 5.50
N LEU A 17 13.81 -17.47 6.37
CA LEU A 17 15.25 -17.29 6.60
C LEU A 17 15.86 -18.49 7.32
N LEU A 18 15.17 -19.03 8.33
CA LEU A 18 15.61 -20.27 8.99
C LEU A 18 15.69 -21.43 7.98
N ALA A 19 14.69 -21.58 7.12
CA ALA A 19 14.69 -22.58 6.05
C ALA A 19 15.79 -22.36 5.00
N ALA A 20 16.22 -21.12 4.79
CA ALA A 20 17.34 -20.77 3.91
C ALA A 20 18.72 -20.96 4.56
N GLY A 21 18.79 -21.47 5.80
CA GLY A 21 20.04 -21.78 6.51
C GLY A 21 20.59 -20.65 7.40
N TYR A 22 19.85 -19.56 7.58
CA TYR A 22 20.22 -18.53 8.56
C TYR A 22 19.88 -19.00 9.97
N THR A 23 20.86 -19.06 10.85
CA THR A 23 20.70 -19.56 12.24
C THR A 23 20.29 -18.47 13.24
N GLU A 24 20.65 -17.22 12.99
CA GLU A 24 20.41 -16.08 13.89
C GLU A 24 19.26 -15.20 13.39
N VAL A 25 18.02 -15.68 13.52
CA VAL A 25 16.82 -14.94 13.07
C VAL A 25 15.90 -14.62 14.23
N THR A 26 15.95 -13.37 14.70
CA THR A 26 15.05 -12.85 15.72
C THR A 26 13.93 -12.02 15.09
N HIS A 27 12.70 -12.14 15.60
CA HIS A 27 11.60 -11.24 15.22
C HIS A 27 10.91 -10.65 16.45
N LEU A 28 10.24 -9.52 16.28
CA LEU A 28 9.47 -8.88 17.34
C LEU A 28 8.10 -9.55 17.52
N GLN A 29 7.89 -10.24 18.65
CA GLN A 29 6.62 -10.91 18.97
C GLN A 29 5.50 -9.89 19.20
N GLY A 30 4.33 -10.12 18.60
CA GLY A 30 3.20 -9.17 18.62
C GLY A 30 3.39 -7.90 17.77
N GLY A 31 4.60 -7.67 17.24
CA GLY A 31 4.92 -6.59 16.32
C GLY A 31 4.93 -5.21 16.98
N LEU A 32 4.96 -4.16 16.16
CA LEU A 32 4.94 -2.77 16.64
C LEU A 32 3.68 -2.44 17.46
N ASN A 33 2.57 -3.14 17.25
CA ASN A 33 1.36 -2.97 18.04
C ASN A 33 1.58 -3.37 19.51
N ALA A 34 2.18 -4.53 19.78
CA ALA A 34 2.51 -4.97 21.13
C ALA A 34 3.56 -4.06 21.78
N TRP A 35 4.56 -3.62 21.01
CA TRP A 35 5.55 -2.63 21.45
C TRP A 35 4.90 -1.31 21.89
N LYS A 36 3.93 -0.82 21.11
CA LYS A 36 3.14 0.36 21.45
C LYS A 36 2.29 0.16 22.70
N GLN A 37 1.67 -1.01 22.86
CA GLN A 37 0.86 -1.35 24.05
C GLN A 37 1.71 -1.45 25.31
N ALA A 38 2.95 -1.92 25.19
CA ALA A 38 3.92 -1.96 26.29
C ALA A 38 4.47 -0.57 26.68
N GLY A 39 4.01 0.51 26.05
CA GLY A 39 4.43 1.88 26.37
C GLY A 39 5.89 2.19 25.99
N LEU A 40 6.50 1.35 25.15
CA LEU A 40 7.90 1.49 24.76
C LEU A 40 8.09 2.66 23.77
N PRO A 41 9.29 3.29 23.76
CA PRO A 41 9.55 4.46 22.93
C PRO A 41 9.34 4.15 21.44
N LEU A 42 8.57 5.00 20.79
CA LEU A 42 8.32 4.96 19.35
C LEU A 42 8.62 6.34 18.77
N LYS A 43 9.56 6.38 17.83
CA LYS A 43 9.82 7.59 17.06
C LYS A 43 8.75 7.70 15.97
N ARG A 44 7.70 8.48 16.22
CA ARG A 44 6.65 8.73 15.24
C ARG A 44 6.98 10.00 14.46
N GLN A 45 7.03 9.91 13.13
CA GLN A 45 6.94 11.09 12.29
C GLN A 45 5.47 11.51 12.24
N SER A 46 5.15 12.62 12.93
CA SER A 46 3.80 13.22 12.95
C SER A 46 3.38 13.75 11.58
N ASN A 47 4.35 14.16 10.75
CA ASN A 47 4.13 14.72 9.41
C ASN A 47 4.33 13.70 8.28
N ALA A 48 4.23 12.41 8.57
CA ALA A 48 4.38 11.37 7.55
C ALA A 48 3.27 11.50 6.48
N PRO A 49 3.62 11.31 5.19
CA PRO A 49 2.66 11.26 4.10
C PRO A 49 1.52 10.28 4.35
N ILE A 50 0.36 10.55 3.75
CA ILE A 50 -0.70 9.55 3.64
C ILE A 50 -0.16 8.28 2.97
N SER A 51 -0.66 7.10 3.34
CA SER A 51 -0.16 5.86 2.74
C SER A 51 -0.41 5.84 1.23
N LEU A 52 0.57 5.35 0.47
CA LEU A 52 0.48 5.21 -1.00
C LEU A 52 -0.83 4.56 -1.45
N MET A 53 -1.23 3.46 -0.80
CA MET A 53 -2.48 2.77 -1.13
C MET A 53 -3.71 3.66 -0.93
N ARG A 54 -3.73 4.52 0.10
CA ARG A 54 -4.83 5.46 0.32
C ARG A 54 -4.86 6.53 -0.78
N GLN A 55 -3.70 7.00 -1.23
CA GLN A 55 -3.60 7.93 -2.36
C GLN A 55 -4.10 7.29 -3.66
N VAL A 56 -3.72 6.04 -3.94
CA VAL A 56 -4.19 5.27 -5.12
C VAL A 56 -5.71 5.15 -5.12
N HIS A 57 -6.32 4.75 -3.99
CA HIS A 57 -7.78 4.60 -3.91
C HIS A 57 -8.52 5.93 -4.13
N ILE A 58 -8.02 7.03 -3.56
CA ILE A 58 -8.62 8.35 -3.75
C ILE A 58 -8.56 8.75 -5.22
N VAL A 59 -7.39 8.62 -5.85
CA VAL A 59 -7.18 9.04 -7.26
C VAL A 59 -8.01 8.17 -8.22
N ALA A 60 -7.94 6.85 -8.07
CA ALA A 60 -8.68 5.93 -8.94
C ALA A 60 -10.20 6.11 -8.76
N GLY A 61 -10.66 6.24 -7.51
CA GLY A 61 -12.07 6.51 -7.21
C GLY A 61 -12.56 7.84 -7.79
N SER A 62 -11.78 8.92 -7.67
CA SER A 62 -12.15 10.21 -8.24
C SER A 62 -12.23 10.18 -9.77
N LEU A 63 -11.31 9.47 -10.43
CA LEU A 63 -11.31 9.29 -11.88
C LEU A 63 -12.56 8.55 -12.35
N VAL A 64 -12.93 7.46 -11.68
CA VAL A 64 -14.13 6.67 -12.02
C VAL A 64 -15.40 7.49 -11.81
N VAL A 65 -15.56 8.15 -10.65
CA VAL A 65 -16.75 8.97 -10.37
C VAL A 65 -16.88 10.10 -11.38
N THR A 66 -15.78 10.78 -11.70
CA THR A 66 -15.76 11.87 -12.67
C THR A 66 -16.10 11.36 -14.08
N GLY A 67 -15.53 10.22 -14.48
CA GLY A 67 -15.81 9.61 -15.79
C GLY A 67 -17.27 9.16 -15.94
N ILE A 68 -17.89 8.64 -14.87
CA ILE A 68 -19.31 8.27 -14.86
C ILE A 68 -20.20 9.51 -14.97
N LEU A 69 -19.92 10.57 -14.20
CA LEU A 69 -20.67 11.83 -14.24
C LEU A 69 -20.56 12.51 -15.60
N LEU A 70 -19.36 12.57 -16.20
CA LEU A 70 -19.17 13.14 -17.53
C LEU A 70 -19.80 12.26 -18.63
N GLY A 71 -19.79 10.93 -18.44
CA GLY A 71 -20.44 9.98 -19.33
C GLY A 71 -21.96 10.12 -19.36
N SER A 72 -22.57 10.42 -18.22
CA SER A 72 -24.01 10.63 -18.11
C SER A 72 -24.47 12.02 -18.54
N LEU A 73 -23.65 13.06 -18.34
CA LEU A 73 -24.05 14.46 -18.58
C LEU A 73 -23.61 15.03 -19.93
N VAL A 74 -22.51 14.54 -20.53
CA VAL A 74 -21.90 15.17 -21.72
C VAL A 74 -21.93 14.24 -22.93
N THR A 75 -21.28 13.08 -22.85
CA THR A 75 -21.19 12.13 -23.97
C THR A 75 -20.89 10.72 -23.45
N PRO A 76 -21.58 9.67 -23.95
CA PRO A 76 -21.34 8.29 -23.52
C PRO A 76 -19.89 7.81 -23.66
N GLY A 77 -19.08 8.45 -24.52
CA GLY A 77 -17.66 8.15 -24.70
C GLY A 77 -16.81 8.25 -23.43
N PHE A 78 -17.21 9.07 -22.43
CA PHE A 78 -16.46 9.19 -21.18
C PHE A 78 -16.57 7.94 -20.28
N PHE A 79 -17.52 7.04 -20.53
CA PHE A 79 -17.56 5.75 -19.83
C PHE A 79 -16.33 4.88 -20.14
N VAL A 80 -15.70 5.07 -21.30
CA VAL A 80 -14.45 4.37 -21.67
C VAL A 80 -13.34 4.68 -20.66
N LEU A 81 -13.25 5.93 -20.18
CA LEU A 81 -12.27 6.33 -19.18
C LEU A 81 -12.48 5.57 -17.86
N SER A 82 -13.73 5.44 -17.42
CA SER A 82 -14.08 4.67 -16.22
C SER A 82 -13.80 3.18 -16.38
N GLY A 83 -14.12 2.62 -17.55
CA GLY A 83 -13.85 1.23 -17.89
C GLY A 83 -12.36 0.89 -17.89
N LEU A 84 -11.53 1.76 -18.49
CA LEU A 84 -10.07 1.59 -18.52
C LEU A 84 -9.49 1.59 -17.10
N VAL A 85 -9.87 2.55 -16.27
CA VAL A 85 -9.41 2.62 -14.87
C VAL A 85 -9.83 1.36 -14.09
N GLY A 86 -11.07 0.90 -14.25
CA GLY A 86 -11.56 -0.34 -13.63
C GLY A 86 -10.75 -1.57 -14.05
N CYS A 87 -10.51 -1.76 -15.34
CA CYS A 87 -9.67 -2.84 -15.86
C CYS A 87 -8.24 -2.77 -15.30
N GLY A 88 -7.66 -1.58 -15.20
CA GLY A 88 -6.33 -1.38 -14.60
C GLY A 88 -6.26 -1.77 -13.12
N LEU A 89 -7.31 -1.51 -12.35
CA LEU A 89 -7.41 -1.92 -10.94
C LEU A 89 -7.49 -3.44 -10.82
N LEU A 90 -8.29 -4.10 -11.66
CA LEU A 90 -8.38 -5.57 -11.70
C LEU A 90 -7.03 -6.19 -12.03
N PHE A 91 -6.35 -5.69 -13.07
CA PHE A 91 -5.02 -6.15 -13.45
C PHE A 91 -3.99 -5.93 -12.33
N SER A 92 -4.04 -4.78 -11.65
CA SER A 92 -3.16 -4.50 -10.51
C SER A 92 -3.38 -5.45 -9.34
N GLY A 93 -4.64 -5.83 -9.08
CA GLY A 93 -4.98 -6.81 -8.04
C GLY A 93 -4.51 -8.23 -8.35
N ILE A 94 -4.47 -8.61 -9.63
CA ILE A 94 -4.00 -9.94 -10.06
C ILE A 94 -2.47 -10.02 -10.08
N SER A 95 -1.80 -8.93 -10.48
CA SER A 95 -0.35 -8.93 -10.73
C SER A 95 0.48 -8.45 -9.52
N ASP A 96 -0.15 -8.06 -8.41
CA ASP A 96 0.47 -7.35 -7.28
C ASP A 96 1.25 -6.07 -7.69
N ASN A 97 1.10 -5.62 -8.94
CA ASN A 97 1.83 -4.50 -9.50
C ASN A 97 0.88 -3.35 -9.84
N CYS A 98 0.83 -2.35 -8.96
CA CYS A 98 0.04 -1.15 -9.20
C CYS A 98 0.88 -0.07 -9.88
N MET A 99 0.68 0.14 -11.18
CA MET A 99 1.40 1.17 -11.94
C MET A 99 1.18 2.57 -11.35
N MET A 100 -0.04 2.87 -10.87
CA MET A 100 -0.36 4.11 -10.18
C MET A 100 0.47 4.25 -8.89
N ALA A 101 0.60 3.20 -8.08
CA ALA A 101 1.42 3.24 -6.87
C ALA A 101 2.89 3.51 -7.20
N ASN A 102 3.43 2.89 -8.26
CA ASN A 102 4.81 3.12 -8.71
C ASN A 102 5.04 4.55 -9.21
N LEU A 103 4.05 5.16 -9.86
CA LEU A 103 4.11 6.56 -10.28
C LEU A 103 4.06 7.51 -9.08
N LEU A 104 3.11 7.30 -8.17
CA LEU A 104 2.96 8.13 -6.97
C LEU A 104 4.16 8.00 -6.02
N ALA A 105 4.80 6.83 -5.98
CA ALA A 105 6.02 6.61 -5.21
C ALA A 105 7.19 7.51 -5.64
N LYS A 106 7.20 7.98 -6.90
CA LYS A 106 8.23 8.89 -7.43
C LYS A 106 8.00 10.35 -7.06
N LEU A 107 6.86 10.74 -6.49
CA LEU A 107 6.65 12.13 -6.08
C LEU A 107 7.56 12.50 -4.90
N PRO A 108 8.11 13.73 -4.85
CA PRO A 108 9.13 14.12 -3.87
C PRO A 108 8.66 13.99 -2.41
N TYR A 109 7.36 14.12 -2.17
CA TYR A 109 6.78 13.93 -0.84
C TYR A 109 6.74 12.46 -0.39
N ASN A 110 6.67 11.51 -1.32
CA ASN A 110 6.58 10.08 -1.01
C ASN A 110 7.93 9.35 -1.08
N GLN A 111 8.98 10.00 -1.58
CA GLN A 111 10.36 9.49 -1.58
C GLN A 111 11.04 9.67 -0.21
N VAL A 112 10.36 9.25 0.86
CA VAL A 112 10.92 9.32 2.21
C VAL A 112 12.05 8.27 2.32
N GLN A 113 13.26 8.73 2.60
CA GLN A 113 14.47 7.92 2.87
C GLN A 113 14.22 6.78 3.87
#